data_AF-A0A3Q8EQY9-F1
#
_entry.id   AF-A0A3Q8EQY9-F1
#
_cell.length_a   1.000
_cell.length_b   1.000
_cell.length_c   1.000
_cell.angle_alpha   90.00
_cell.angle_beta   90.00
_cell.angle_gamma   90.00
#
_symmetry.space_group_name_H-M   'P 1'
#
loop_
_entity.id
_entity.type
_entity.pdbx_description
1 polymer ?
#
loop_
_entity_poly.entity_id
_entity_poly.type
_entity_poly.pdbx_seq_one_letter_code
_entity_poly.pdbx_strand_id
1 'polypeptide(L)'
;MNLNATVFFQVCVFFILGLFTMKFVWPPIIKAIDERRQKVSKALLDAEKIKVDLIEAEKKIAIMHNQAQLDIKKRYAEVEKKITVMLEKAKIDANYERSKLLDHTQKEIEQMINNNRNLLREELSKLVILGAEKILKREVDVKIHSDLISTLKSQL
;
A
#
# COMPACT_ATOMS: atom_id res chain seq x y z
N MET A 1 -67.95 -7.06 -88.88
CA MET A 1 -68.30 -8.07 -87.85
C MET A 1 -69.25 -7.41 -86.88
N ASN A 2 -70.42 -8.03 -86.65
CA ASN A 2 -71.50 -7.45 -85.85
C ASN A 2 -71.02 -7.12 -84.43
N LEU A 3 -71.40 -5.94 -83.93
CA LEU A 3 -71.32 -5.61 -82.50
C LEU A 3 -72.26 -6.56 -81.73
N ASN A 4 -71.76 -7.77 -81.46
CA ASN A 4 -72.42 -8.76 -80.66
C ASN A 4 -72.13 -8.50 -79.18
N ALA A 5 -73.03 -8.92 -78.30
CA ALA A 5 -72.97 -8.81 -76.85
C ALA A 5 -71.61 -9.21 -76.21
N THR A 6 -70.80 -9.98 -76.93
CA THR A 6 -69.42 -10.32 -76.61
C THR A 6 -68.52 -9.10 -76.35
N VAL A 7 -68.64 -8.00 -77.12
CA VAL A 7 -67.82 -6.80 -76.90
C VAL A 7 -68.21 -6.09 -75.60
N PHE A 8 -69.51 -5.99 -75.31
CA PHE A 8 -70.00 -5.39 -74.07
C PHE A 8 -69.58 -6.22 -72.85
N PHE A 9 -69.70 -7.55 -72.93
CA PHE A 9 -69.23 -8.46 -71.89
C PHE A 9 -67.71 -8.35 -71.69
N GLN A 10 -66.93 -8.25 -72.77
CA GLN A 10 -65.49 -8.09 -72.69
C GLN A 10 -65.06 -6.76 -72.04
N VAL A 11 -65.76 -5.66 -72.31
CA VAL A 11 -65.51 -4.37 -71.63
C VAL A 11 -65.89 -4.44 -70.15
N CYS A 12 -67.01 -5.08 -69.80
CA CYS A 12 -67.37 -5.31 -68.39
C CYS A 12 -66.33 -6.15 -67.65
N VAL A 13 -65.87 -7.26 -68.24
CA VAL A 13 -64.82 -8.11 -67.65
C VAL A 13 -63.51 -7.34 -67.51
N PHE A 14 -63.13 -6.52 -68.50
CA PHE A 14 -61.93 -5.67 -68.42
C PHE A 14 -62.03 -4.65 -67.28
N PHE A 15 -63.18 -4.00 -67.09
CA PHE A 15 -63.40 -3.06 -65.99
C PHE A 15 -63.37 -3.76 -64.62
N ILE A 16 -64.01 -4.91 -64.48
CA ILE A 16 -64.00 -5.70 -63.24
C ILE A 16 -62.58 -6.16 -62.91
N LEU A 17 -61.81 -6.65 -63.89
CA LEU A 17 -60.40 -7.01 -63.70
C LEU A 17 -59.53 -5.79 -63.39
N GLY A 18 -59.78 -4.64 -64.01
CA GLY A 18 -59.07 -3.40 -63.72
C GLY A 18 -59.28 -2.95 -62.27
N LEU A 19 -60.52 -2.95 -61.79
CA LEU A 19 -60.87 -2.63 -60.40
C LEU A 19 -60.28 -3.65 -59.42
N PHE A 20 -60.33 -4.95 -59.74
CA PHE A 20 -59.73 -6.00 -58.93
C PHE A 20 -58.22 -5.83 -58.83
N THR A 21 -57.54 -5.58 -59.95
CA THR A 21 -56.08 -5.38 -60.01
C THR A 21 -55.67 -4.14 -59.22
N MET A 22 -56.42 -3.04 -59.36
CA MET A 22 -56.17 -1.80 -58.62
C MET A 22 -56.40 -1.97 -57.11
N LYS A 23 -57.42 -2.73 -56.69
CA LYS A 23 -57.78 -2.91 -55.27
C LYS A 23 -56.95 -3.99 -54.57
N PHE A 24 -56.61 -5.09 -55.24
CA PHE A 24 -56.00 -6.26 -54.60
C PHE A 24 -54.53 -6.46 -54.96
N VAL A 25 -54.10 -6.11 -56.18
CA VAL A 25 -52.73 -6.41 -56.64
C VAL A 25 -51.78 -5.23 -56.42
N TRP A 26 -52.24 -4.00 -56.65
CA TRP A 26 -51.41 -2.80 -56.48
C TRP A 26 -51.02 -2.49 -55.02
N PRO A 27 -51.92 -2.59 -54.01
CA PRO A 27 -51.57 -2.29 -52.63
C PRO A 27 -50.45 -3.17 -52.02
N PRO A 28 -50.41 -4.51 -52.23
CA PRO A 28 -49.31 -5.32 -51.70
C PRO A 28 -47.98 -5.02 -52.39
N ILE A 29 -47.98 -4.66 -53.68
CA ILE A 29 -46.75 -4.28 -54.41
C ILE A 29 -46.17 -2.98 -53.86
N ILE A 30 -47.00 -1.96 -53.67
CA ILE A 30 -46.55 -0.66 -53.11
C ILE A 30 -46.08 -0.84 -51.67
N LYS A 31 -46.81 -1.60 -50.85
CA LYS A 31 -46.38 -1.93 -49.48
C LYS A 31 -45.02 -2.62 -49.45
N ALA A 32 -44.77 -3.59 -50.32
CA ALA A 32 -43.48 -4.28 -50.38
C ALA A 32 -42.32 -3.34 -50.76
N ILE A 33 -42.59 -2.36 -51.63
CA ILE A 33 -41.60 -1.34 -52.03
C ILE A 33 -41.35 -0.37 -50.86
N ASP A 34 -42.40 0.10 -50.20
CA ASP A 34 -42.29 1.03 -49.06
C ASP A 34 -41.60 0.37 -47.86
N GLU A 35 -41.90 -0.89 -47.55
CA GLU A 35 -41.20 -1.64 -46.50
C GLU A 35 -39.70 -1.75 -46.78
N ARG A 36 -39.31 -2.00 -48.04
CA ARG A 36 -37.89 -2.02 -48.44
C ARG A 36 -37.24 -0.65 -48.29
N ARG A 37 -37.91 0.41 -48.75
CA ARG A 37 -37.41 1.80 -48.60
C ARG A 37 -37.25 2.17 -47.13
N GLN A 38 -38.24 1.86 -46.29
CA GLN A 38 -38.18 2.10 -44.85
C GLN A 38 -37.07 1.30 -44.17
N LYS A 39 -36.88 0.01 -44.53
CA LYS A 39 -35.79 -0.81 -43.98
C LYS A 39 -34.41 -0.24 -44.34
N VAL A 40 -34.21 0.19 -45.58
CA VAL A 40 -32.94 0.80 -46.01
C VAL A 40 -32.70 2.14 -45.30
N SER A 41 -33.73 2.98 -45.21
CA SER A 41 -33.63 4.26 -44.51
C SER A 41 -33.32 4.08 -43.03
N LYS A 42 -34.01 3.16 -42.34
CA LYS A 42 -33.73 2.82 -40.94
C LYS A 42 -32.32 2.28 -40.76
N ALA A 43 -31.89 1.35 -41.60
CA ALA A 43 -30.54 0.79 -41.52
C ALA A 43 -29.44 1.84 -41.71
N LEU A 44 -29.63 2.80 -42.63
CA LEU A 44 -28.69 3.91 -42.83
C LEU A 44 -28.66 4.86 -41.63
N LEU A 45 -29.83 5.22 -41.09
CA LEU A 45 -29.92 6.07 -39.90
C LEU A 45 -29.30 5.39 -38.66
N ASP A 46 -29.53 4.10 -38.48
CA ASP A 46 -28.96 3.33 -37.37
C ASP A 46 -27.43 3.21 -37.53
N ALA A 47 -26.94 3.00 -38.75
CA ALA A 47 -25.50 2.99 -39.02
C ALA A 47 -24.83 4.35 -38.73
N GLU A 48 -25.50 5.46 -39.05
CA GLU A 48 -25.00 6.80 -38.73
C GLU A 48 -24.98 7.06 -37.22
N LYS A 49 -26.06 6.67 -36.51
CA LYS A 49 -26.10 6.76 -35.04
C LYS A 49 -24.99 5.95 -34.37
N ILE A 50 -24.78 4.70 -34.81
CA ILE A 50 -23.72 3.84 -34.26
C ILE A 50 -22.35 4.50 -34.43
N LYS A 51 -22.08 5.15 -35.58
CA LYS A 51 -20.82 5.88 -35.79
C LYS A 51 -20.66 7.03 -34.80
N VAL A 52 -21.72 7.81 -34.58
CA VAL A 52 -21.70 8.93 -33.64
C VAL A 52 -21.49 8.42 -32.21
N ASP A 53 -22.24 7.40 -31.81
CA ASP A 53 -22.15 6.79 -30.48
C ASP A 53 -20.76 6.19 -30.22
N LEU A 54 -20.15 5.59 -31.24
CA LEU A 54 -18.80 5.03 -31.17
C LEU A 54 -17.76 6.14 -30.94
N ILE A 55 -17.84 7.24 -31.68
CA ILE A 55 -16.95 8.41 -31.49
C ILE A 55 -17.15 9.01 -30.09
N GLU A 56 -18.38 9.08 -29.59
CA GLU A 56 -18.66 9.59 -28.25
C GLU A 56 -18.11 8.64 -27.16
N ALA A 57 -18.30 7.34 -27.33
CA ALA A 57 -17.77 6.31 -26.42
C ALA A 57 -16.23 6.34 -26.39
N GLU A 58 -15.57 6.44 -27.55
CA GLU A 58 -14.12 6.57 -27.65
C GLU A 58 -13.62 7.84 -26.93
N LYS A 59 -14.29 8.98 -27.11
CA LYS A 59 -13.97 10.21 -26.38
C LYS A 59 -14.12 10.05 -24.88
N LYS A 60 -15.21 9.42 -24.41
CA LYS A 60 -15.42 9.15 -22.98
C LYS A 60 -14.34 8.24 -22.42
N ILE A 61 -13.98 7.17 -23.13
CA ILE A 61 -12.90 6.25 -22.73
C ILE A 61 -11.56 7.00 -22.66
N ALA A 62 -11.24 7.83 -23.65
CA ALA A 62 -10.01 8.62 -23.64
C ALA A 62 -9.95 9.60 -22.45
N ILE A 63 -11.06 10.27 -22.14
CA ILE A 63 -11.16 11.15 -20.97
C ILE A 63 -10.98 10.36 -19.67
N MET A 64 -11.69 9.24 -19.51
CA MET A 64 -11.59 8.39 -18.32
C MET A 64 -10.18 7.83 -18.16
N HIS A 65 -9.53 7.41 -19.24
CA HIS A 65 -8.15 6.94 -19.22
C HIS A 65 -7.19 8.04 -18.78
N ASN A 66 -7.31 9.25 -19.33
CA ASN A 66 -6.49 10.39 -18.93
C ASN A 66 -6.71 10.80 -17.47
N GLN A 67 -7.96 10.81 -17.00
CA GLN A 67 -8.30 11.05 -15.60
C GLN A 67 -7.68 9.99 -14.68
N ALA A 68 -7.82 8.70 -15.02
CA ALA A 68 -7.21 7.61 -14.27
C ALA A 68 -5.68 7.74 -14.21
N GLN A 69 -5.03 8.09 -15.31
CA GLN A 69 -3.57 8.33 -15.34
C GLN A 69 -3.16 9.51 -14.46
N LEU A 70 -3.94 10.60 -14.45
CA LEU A 70 -3.69 11.73 -13.56
C LEU A 70 -3.87 11.36 -12.08
N ASP A 71 -4.92 10.59 -11.76
CA ASP A 71 -5.18 10.15 -10.39
C ASP A 71 -4.10 9.17 -9.89
N ILE A 72 -3.62 8.28 -10.75
CA ILE A 72 -2.48 7.41 -10.46
C ILE A 72 -1.26 8.27 -10.15
N LYS A 73 -0.90 9.23 -11.01
CA LYS A 73 0.24 10.13 -10.77
C LYS A 73 0.12 10.92 -9.47
N LYS A 74 -1.07 11.43 -9.16
CA LYS A 74 -1.34 12.13 -7.89
C LYS A 74 -1.13 11.21 -6.69
N ARG A 75 -1.69 9.99 -6.73
CA ARG A 75 -1.53 8.99 -5.66
C ARG A 75 -0.07 8.60 -5.47
N TYR A 76 0.68 8.41 -6.55
CA TYR A 76 2.12 8.15 -6.47
C TYR A 76 2.87 9.28 -5.77
N ALA A 77 2.62 10.53 -6.16
CA ALA A 77 3.25 11.69 -5.53
C ALA A 77 2.88 11.83 -4.04
N GLU A 78 1.64 11.52 -3.66
CA GLU A 78 1.22 11.48 -2.25
C GLU A 78 1.91 10.37 -1.46
N VAL A 79 2.04 9.18 -2.04
CA VAL A 79 2.75 8.05 -1.42
C VAL A 79 4.22 8.38 -1.23
N GLU A 80 4.88 8.95 -2.24
CA GLU A 80 6.28 9.36 -2.15
C GLU A 80 6.50 10.37 -1.01
N LYS A 81 5.64 11.39 -0.90
CA LYS A 81 5.67 12.34 0.25
C LYS A 81 5.44 11.66 1.59
N LYS A 82 4.53 10.68 1.67
CA LYS A 82 4.31 9.92 2.91
C LYS A 82 5.52 9.08 3.27
N ILE A 83 6.18 8.47 2.30
CA ILE A 83 7.40 7.69 2.50
C ILE A 83 8.52 8.58 3.03
N THR A 84 8.74 9.76 2.44
CA THR A 84 9.80 10.66 2.92
C THR A 84 9.54 11.10 4.36
N VAL A 85 8.31 11.52 4.68
CA VAL A 85 7.93 11.88 6.06
C VAL A 85 8.06 10.69 7.02
N MET A 86 7.69 9.48 6.59
CA MET A 86 7.83 8.27 7.40
C MET A 86 9.30 7.94 7.67
N LEU A 87 10.17 8.07 6.67
CA LEU A 87 11.61 7.86 6.82
C LEU A 87 12.25 8.91 7.73
N GLU A 88 11.83 10.17 7.64
CA GLU A 88 12.29 11.22 8.55
C GLU A 88 11.87 10.94 10.00
N LYS A 89 10.60 10.58 10.22
CA LYS A 89 10.12 10.17 11.55
C LYS A 89 10.88 8.96 12.09
N ALA A 90 11.05 7.92 11.29
CA ALA A 90 11.80 6.73 11.70
C ALA A 90 13.25 7.05 12.07
N LYS A 91 13.91 7.99 11.37
CA LYS A 91 15.25 8.46 11.72
C LYS A 91 15.26 9.23 13.04
N ILE A 92 14.27 10.09 13.28
CA ILE A 92 14.15 10.84 14.54
C ILE A 92 13.92 9.87 15.71
N ASP A 93 12.98 8.94 15.56
CA ASP A 93 12.66 7.95 16.58
C ASP A 93 13.87 7.05 16.88
N ALA A 94 14.58 6.57 15.85
CA ALA A 94 15.80 5.78 16.02
C ALA A 94 16.91 6.55 16.76
N ASN A 95 17.09 7.85 16.46
CA ASN A 95 18.06 8.68 17.17
C ASN A 95 17.65 8.93 18.63
N TYR A 96 16.35 9.12 18.88
CA TYR A 96 15.81 9.27 20.23
C TYR A 96 16.01 8.00 21.06
N GLU A 97 15.65 6.83 20.52
CA GLU A 97 15.87 5.54 21.15
C GLU A 97 17.36 5.26 21.40
N ARG A 98 18.23 5.59 20.43
CA ARG A 98 19.68 5.48 20.58
C ARG A 98 20.20 6.36 21.72
N SER A 99 19.77 7.62 21.81
CA SER A 99 20.17 8.51 22.91
C SER A 99 19.73 7.95 24.26
N LYS A 100 18.47 7.49 24.35
CA LYS A 100 17.93 6.90 25.56
C LYS A 100 18.68 5.63 25.99
N LEU A 101 19.06 4.79 25.01
CA LEU A 101 19.87 3.60 25.27
C LEU A 101 21.27 3.98 25.78
N LEU A 102 21.93 4.97 25.17
CA LEU A 102 23.24 5.43 25.62
C LEU A 102 23.20 5.99 27.05
N ASP A 103 22.20 6.81 27.37
CA ASP A 103 22.00 7.34 28.72
C ASP A 103 21.75 6.23 29.75
N HIS A 104 20.99 5.19 29.36
CA HIS A 104 20.75 4.02 30.20
C HIS A 104 22.04 3.25 30.44
N THR A 105 22.76 2.89 29.37
CA THR A 105 24.02 2.15 29.45
C THR A 105 25.07 2.92 30.27
N GLN A 106 25.14 4.24 30.14
CA GLN A 106 26.07 5.06 30.93
C GLN A 106 25.74 4.99 32.42
N LYS A 107 24.46 5.06 32.80
CA LYS A 107 24.03 4.87 34.20
C LYS A 107 24.34 3.47 34.72
N GLU A 108 24.13 2.44 33.90
CA GLU A 108 24.48 1.07 34.27
C GLU A 108 26.00 0.89 34.48
N ILE A 109 26.83 1.50 33.62
CA ILE A 109 28.28 1.49 33.76
C ILE A 109 28.70 2.18 35.07
N GLU A 110 28.14 3.36 35.38
CA GLU A 110 28.42 4.07 36.63
C GLU A 110 28.03 3.23 37.87
N GLN A 111 26.88 2.56 37.82
CA GLN A 111 26.46 1.63 38.86
C GLN A 111 27.43 0.43 39.00
N MET A 112 27.83 -0.18 37.89
CA MET A 112 28.80 -1.28 37.88
C MET A 112 30.16 -0.86 38.44
N ILE A 113 30.65 0.34 38.09
CA ILE A 113 31.91 0.88 38.64
C ILE A 113 31.80 1.07 40.16
N ASN A 114 30.69 1.63 40.65
CA ASN A 114 30.49 1.81 42.08
C ASN A 114 30.38 0.47 42.82
N ASN A 115 29.68 -0.52 42.25
CA ASN A 115 29.60 -1.85 42.83
C ASN A 115 30.98 -2.54 42.87
N ASN A 116 31.75 -2.46 41.79
CA ASN A 116 33.11 -3.02 41.73
C ASN A 116 34.06 -2.32 42.70
N ARG A 117 33.94 -1.00 42.90
CA ARG A 117 34.70 -0.28 43.93
C ARG A 117 34.37 -0.78 45.34
N ASN A 118 33.10 -1.05 45.63
CA ASN A 118 32.69 -1.61 46.92
C ASN A 118 33.27 -3.01 47.12
N LEU A 119 33.18 -3.88 46.12
CA LEU A 119 33.79 -5.21 46.14
C LEU A 119 35.31 -5.16 46.36
N LEU A 120 36.02 -4.29 45.62
CA LEU A 120 37.46 -4.07 45.81
C LEU A 120 37.78 -3.59 47.23
N ARG A 121 36.93 -2.74 47.82
CA ARG A 121 37.13 -2.24 49.18
C ARG A 121 37.00 -3.37 50.20
N GLU A 122 36.03 -4.27 50.03
CA GLU A 122 35.89 -5.46 50.86
C GLU A 122 37.10 -6.39 50.75
N GLU A 123 37.59 -6.63 49.52
CA GLU A 123 38.80 -7.43 49.30
C GLU A 123 40.06 -6.78 49.91
N LEU A 124 40.21 -5.47 49.77
CA LEU A 124 41.29 -4.70 50.40
C LEU A 124 41.22 -4.79 51.94
N SER A 125 40.04 -4.66 52.54
CA SER A 125 39.88 -4.83 53.99
C SER A 125 40.33 -6.23 54.45
N LYS A 126 39.98 -7.29 53.71
CA LYS A 126 40.47 -8.65 53.99
C LYS A 126 42.00 -8.73 53.88
N LEU A 127 42.59 -8.14 52.85
CA LEU A 127 44.05 -8.14 52.64
C LEU A 127 44.80 -7.35 53.72
N VAL A 128 44.25 -6.21 54.16
CA VAL A 128 44.83 -5.37 55.23
C VAL A 128 44.82 -6.10 56.56
N ILE A 129 43.74 -6.84 56.90
CA ILE A 129 43.70 -7.66 58.12
C ILE A 129 44.78 -8.75 58.06
N LEU A 130 44.90 -9.47 56.94
CA LEU A 130 45.95 -10.48 56.74
C LEU A 130 47.36 -9.88 56.82
N GLY A 131 47.56 -8.67 56.28
CA GLY A 131 48.80 -7.93 56.36
C GLY A 131 49.14 -7.50 57.78
N ALA A 132 48.15 -6.98 58.52
CA ALA A 132 48.29 -6.62 59.93
C ALA A 132 48.61 -7.84 60.80
N GLU A 133 47.96 -8.98 60.58
CA GLU A 133 48.29 -10.25 61.25
C GLU A 133 49.74 -10.67 60.96
N LYS A 134 50.22 -10.51 59.73
CA LYS A 134 51.59 -10.90 59.34
C LYS A 134 52.64 -9.96 59.93
N ILE A 135 52.39 -8.65 59.98
CA ILE A 135 53.26 -7.67 60.65
C ILE A 135 53.28 -7.95 62.15
N LEU A 136 52.12 -8.14 62.79
CA LEU A 136 52.05 -8.47 64.21
C LEU A 136 52.81 -9.76 64.54
N LYS A 137 52.66 -10.82 63.73
CA LYS A 137 53.45 -12.05 63.88
C LYS A 137 54.96 -11.82 63.76
N ARG A 138 55.41 -10.87 62.94
CA ARG A 138 56.82 -10.52 62.76
C ARG A 138 57.36 -9.62 63.90
N GLU A 139 56.55 -8.69 64.39
CA GLU A 139 56.89 -7.81 65.51
C GLU A 139 56.96 -8.58 66.85
N VAL A 140 56.17 -9.64 66.97
CA VAL A 140 56.13 -10.55 68.14
C VAL A 140 57.31 -11.55 68.15
N ASP A 141 58.28 -11.43 67.23
CA ASP A 141 59.39 -12.37 67.07
C ASP A 141 60.61 -12.02 67.96
N VAL A 142 60.64 -12.68 69.13
CA VAL A 142 61.79 -13.15 69.94
C VAL A 142 62.77 -12.13 70.54
N LYS A 143 63.06 -10.98 69.91
CA LYS A 143 64.09 -10.05 70.45
C LYS A 143 63.63 -9.21 71.64
N ILE A 144 62.34 -8.86 71.71
CA ILE A 144 61.82 -8.06 72.84
C ILE A 144 61.51 -8.94 74.06
N HIS A 145 61.25 -10.24 73.87
CA HIS A 145 60.99 -11.18 74.97
C HIS A 145 62.24 -11.88 75.51
N SER A 146 63.38 -11.93 74.80
CA SER A 146 64.63 -12.44 75.39
C SER A 146 65.30 -11.42 76.32
N ASP A 147 65.23 -10.13 76.01
CA ASP A 147 65.88 -9.08 76.81
C ASP A 147 65.14 -8.79 78.13
N LEU A 148 63.81 -8.95 78.16
CA LEU A 148 63.05 -8.84 79.42
C LEU A 148 63.26 -10.06 80.34
N ILE A 149 63.50 -11.25 79.79
CA ILE A 149 63.76 -12.45 80.59
C ILE A 149 65.21 -12.47 81.10
N SER A 150 66.17 -11.92 80.36
CA SER A 150 67.57 -11.81 80.82
C SER A 150 67.73 -10.78 81.94
N THR A 151 67.01 -9.66 81.88
CA THR A 151 67.07 -8.60 82.90
C THR A 151 66.40 -9.01 84.23
N LEU A 152 65.39 -9.88 84.19
CA LEU A 152 64.75 -10.45 85.39
C LEU A 152 65.58 -11.56 86.05
N LYS A 153 66.46 -12.24 85.29
CA LYS A 153 67.32 -13.30 85.82
C LYS A 153 68.62 -12.77 86.45
N SER A 154 68.97 -11.50 86.24
CA SER A 154 70.13 -10.84 86.85
C SER A 154 69.84 -10.12 88.17
N GLN A 155 68.64 -10.28 88.74
CA GLN A 155 68.25 -9.76 90.06
C GLN A 155 67.95 -10.86 91.11
N LEU A 156 68.43 -12.07 90.88
CA LEU A 156 68.56 -13.16 91.87
C LEU A 156 70.01 -13.63 91.89
#